data_AF-A0A6L7WEF7-F1
#
_entry.id   AF-A0A6L7WEF7-F1
#
_cell.length_a   1.000
_cell.length_b   1.000
_cell.length_c   1.000
_cell.angle_alpha   90.00
_cell.angle_beta   90.00
_cell.angle_gamma   90.00
#
_symmetry.space_group_name_H-M   'P 1'
#
loop_
_entity.id
_entity.type
_entity.pdbx_description
1 polymer ?
#
loop_
_entity_poly.entity_id
_entity_poly.type
_entity_poly.pdbx_seq_one_letter_code
_entity_poly.pdbx_strand_id
1 'polypeptide(L)'
;MFIGHFTERPYQDPKSGVFGTTSAPADLELSNEIYDPKVGADLYHRYLDEKLYIEEMGFDGIMLNEHHSTPFCMGGVMNVEAAILARITQRAKIVLLG
;
A
#
# COMPACT_ATOMS: atom_id res chain seq x y z
N MET A 1 22.89 8.63 8.18
CA MET A 1 21.52 8.53 8.74
C MET A 1 20.69 7.77 7.73
N PHE A 2 19.90 6.78 8.14
CA PHE A 2 19.00 6.04 7.24
C PHE A 2 17.61 6.67 7.33
N ILE A 3 17.04 7.09 6.20
CA ILE A 3 15.71 7.68 6.13
C ILE A 3 14.82 6.78 5.27
N GLY A 4 13.81 6.16 5.88
CA GLY A 4 12.83 5.34 5.18
C GLY A 4 11.46 6.01 5.08
N HIS A 5 10.68 5.62 4.07
CA HIS A 5 9.29 6.06 3.89
C HIS A 5 8.31 4.90 4.09
N PHE A 6 7.22 5.17 4.81
CA PHE A 6 6.15 4.23 5.11
C PHE A 6 4.78 4.83 4.80
N THR A 7 3.87 3.99 4.29
CA THR A 7 2.45 4.29 4.14
C THR A 7 1.66 2.98 4.21
N GLU A 8 0.47 3.04 4.81
CA GLU A 8 -0.46 1.91 4.94
C GLU A 8 -0.99 1.42 3.59
N ARG A 9 -0.97 2.26 2.54
CA ARG A 9 -1.55 1.94 1.21
C ARG A 9 -3.03 1.52 1.33
N PRO A 10 -3.92 2.42 1.79
CA PRO A 10 -5.33 2.11 2.00
C PRO A 10 -6.07 1.91 0.68
N TYR A 11 -7.13 1.13 0.66
CA TYR A 11 -8.08 1.13 -0.44
C TYR A 11 -8.75 2.51 -0.55
N GLN A 12 -8.60 3.17 -1.70
CA GLN A 12 -9.09 4.53 -1.94
C GLN A 12 -10.01 4.57 -3.14
N ASP A 13 -11.28 4.25 -2.91
CA ASP A 13 -12.33 4.41 -3.90
C ASP A 13 -13.31 5.52 -3.49
N PRO A 14 -13.32 6.68 -4.17
CA PRO A 14 -14.27 7.76 -3.91
C PRO A 14 -15.75 7.36 -4.06
N LYS A 15 -16.05 6.26 -4.78
CA LYS A 15 -17.42 5.77 -5.00
C LYS A 15 -17.88 4.77 -3.94
N SER A 16 -16.96 4.26 -3.12
CA SER A 16 -17.25 3.26 -2.08
C SER A 16 -18.21 3.74 -0.99
N GLY A 17 -18.39 5.06 -0.84
CA GLY A 17 -19.15 5.65 0.26
C GLY A 17 -18.43 5.61 1.61
N VAL A 18 -17.26 4.97 1.71
CA VAL A 18 -16.46 4.89 2.95
C VAL A 18 -15.15 5.69 2.88
N PHE A 19 -14.67 5.98 1.67
CA PHE A 19 -13.46 6.77 1.46
C PHE A 19 -13.58 8.18 2.08
N GLY A 20 -12.62 8.51 2.96
CA GLY A 20 -12.58 9.81 3.65
C GLY A 20 -13.61 9.98 4.77
N THR A 21 -14.42 8.96 5.06
CA THR A 21 -15.38 9.00 6.16
C THR A 21 -14.72 8.64 7.48
N THR A 22 -15.22 9.21 8.59
CA THR A 22 -14.82 8.83 9.96
C THR A 22 -15.89 7.99 10.66
N SER A 23 -17.04 7.77 10.00
CA SER A 23 -18.21 7.10 10.56
C SER A 23 -18.41 5.66 10.06
N ALA A 24 -17.71 5.25 9.00
CA ALA A 24 -17.77 3.89 8.50
C ALA A 24 -16.77 2.98 9.24
N PRO A 25 -17.07 1.67 9.40
CA PRO A 25 -16.09 0.72 9.91
C PRO A 25 -14.87 0.66 8.99
N ALA A 26 -13.69 0.86 9.55
CA ALA A 26 -12.41 0.81 8.81
C ALA A 26 -11.67 -0.53 9.00
N ASP A 27 -12.34 -1.51 9.59
CA ASP A 27 -11.76 -2.78 10.05
C ASP A 27 -12.62 -3.97 9.55
N LEU A 28 -12.56 -5.12 10.23
CA LEU A 28 -13.17 -6.41 9.84
C LEU A 28 -14.70 -6.41 9.62
N GLU A 29 -15.41 -5.34 9.99
CA GLU A 29 -16.87 -5.23 9.80
C GLU A 29 -17.27 -4.74 8.39
N LEU A 30 -16.31 -4.27 7.58
CA LEU A 30 -16.60 -3.75 6.24
C LEU A 30 -16.91 -4.89 5.25
N SER A 31 -18.00 -4.75 4.48
CA SER A 31 -18.37 -5.74 3.46
C SER A 31 -17.39 -5.74 2.28
N ASN A 32 -16.99 -6.94 1.85
CA ASN A 32 -16.17 -7.15 0.65
C ASN A 32 -16.87 -6.70 -0.65
N GLU A 33 -18.20 -6.54 -0.66
CA GLU A 33 -18.95 -6.04 -1.83
C GLU A 33 -18.56 -4.61 -2.22
N ILE A 34 -17.92 -3.87 -1.32
CA ILE A 34 -17.43 -2.50 -1.54
C ILE A 34 -16.15 -2.50 -2.41
N TYR A 35 -15.46 -3.64 -2.52
CA TYR A 35 -14.21 -3.72 -3.26
C TYR A 35 -14.44 -3.82 -4.78
N ASP A 36 -13.92 -2.84 -5.53
CA ASP A 36 -13.81 -2.90 -6.99
C ASP A 36 -12.39 -3.35 -7.37
N PRO A 37 -12.22 -4.53 -8.01
CA PRO A 37 -10.91 -5.03 -8.38
C PRO A 37 -10.19 -4.16 -9.42
N LYS A 38 -10.89 -3.37 -10.22
CA LYS A 38 -10.26 -2.44 -11.16
C LYS A 38 -9.61 -1.27 -10.43
N VAL A 39 -10.33 -0.69 -9.46
CA VAL A 39 -9.78 0.35 -8.59
C VAL A 39 -8.61 -0.21 -7.79
N GLY A 40 -8.73 -1.41 -7.23
CA GLY A 40 -7.64 -2.07 -6.53
C GLY A 40 -6.39 -2.24 -7.39
N ALA A 41 -6.54 -2.67 -8.65
CA ALA A 41 -5.42 -2.79 -9.58
C ALA A 41 -4.72 -1.44 -9.87
N ASP A 42 -5.49 -0.38 -10.09
CA ASP A 42 -4.94 0.97 -10.31
C ASP A 42 -4.19 1.48 -9.07
N LEU A 43 -4.72 1.21 -7.88
CA LEU A 43 -4.07 1.55 -6.61
C LEU A 43 -2.75 0.80 -6.42
N TYR A 44 -2.70 -0.50 -6.72
CA TYR A 44 -1.44 -1.27 -6.65
C TYR A 44 -0.36 -0.71 -7.57
N HIS A 45 -0.70 -0.36 -8.83
CA HIS A 45 0.25 0.28 -9.73
C HIS A 45 0.75 1.61 -9.16
N ARG A 46 -0.18 2.46 -8.70
CA ARG A 46 0.18 3.74 -8.09
C ARG A 46 1.12 3.56 -6.89
N TYR A 47 0.87 2.57 -6.02
CA TYR A 47 1.74 2.35 -4.85
C TYR A 47 3.14 1.90 -5.22
N LEU A 48 3.29 1.09 -6.26
CA LEU A 48 4.61 0.72 -6.78
C LEU A 48 5.32 1.94 -7.40
N ASP A 49 4.61 2.76 -8.17
CA ASP A 49 5.15 4.00 -8.74
C ASP A 49 5.57 4.99 -7.65
N GLU A 50 4.78 5.13 -6.59
CA GLU A 50 5.14 5.91 -5.41
C GLU A 50 6.44 5.41 -4.76
N LYS A 51 6.66 4.08 -4.71
CA LYS A 51 7.91 3.50 -4.17
C LYS A 51 9.12 3.81 -5.06
N LEU A 52 8.96 3.79 -6.38
CA LEU A 52 10.00 4.24 -7.30
C LEU A 52 10.31 5.73 -7.08
N TYR A 53 9.27 6.56 -6.97
CA TYR A 53 9.45 7.99 -6.74
C TYR A 53 10.13 8.29 -5.40
N ILE A 54 9.86 7.52 -4.34
CA ILE A 54 10.57 7.60 -3.06
C ILE A 54 12.08 7.36 -3.24
N GLU A 55 12.47 6.38 -4.06
CA GLU A 55 13.88 6.14 -4.38
C GLU A 55 14.50 7.33 -5.13
N GLU A 56 13.79 7.89 -6.12
CA GLU A 56 14.21 9.07 -6.90
C GLU A 56 14.42 10.30 -6.00
N MET A 57 13.56 10.48 -4.98
CA MET A 57 13.67 11.57 -4.02
C MET A 57 14.79 11.40 -2.99
N GLY A 58 15.53 10.29 -3.04
CA GLY A 58 16.73 10.08 -2.23
C GLY A 58 16.51 9.37 -0.89
N PHE A 59 15.33 8.80 -0.64
CA PHE A 59 15.14 7.95 0.54
C PHE A 59 16.02 6.71 0.48
N ASP A 60 16.43 6.22 1.66
CA ASP A 60 17.28 5.04 1.78
C ASP A 60 16.47 3.74 1.86
N GLY A 61 15.20 3.84 2.29
CA GLY A 61 14.36 2.70 2.60
C GLY A 61 12.92 2.83 2.13
N ILE A 62 12.39 1.74 1.61
CA ILE A 62 10.96 1.54 1.36
C ILE A 62 10.45 0.57 2.43
N MET A 63 9.51 1.02 3.24
CA MET A 63 8.84 0.17 4.23
C MET A 63 7.49 -0.30 3.70
N LEU A 64 7.26 -1.59 3.82
CA LEU A 64 5.98 -2.25 3.57
C LEU A 64 5.47 -2.78 4.91
N ASN A 65 4.17 -2.71 5.16
CA ASN A 65 3.49 -3.47 6.21
C ASN A 65 2.52 -4.51 5.62
N GLU A 66 2.13 -5.48 6.45
CA GLU A 66 1.14 -6.49 6.11
C GLU A 66 -0.12 -6.29 6.94
N HIS A 67 -1.28 -6.40 6.30
CA HIS A 67 -2.55 -6.52 7.01
C HIS A 67 -3.52 -7.41 6.25
N HIS A 68 -4.39 -8.08 6.99
CA HIS A 68 -5.36 -9.03 6.43
C HIS A 68 -6.77 -8.51 6.66
N SER A 69 -7.62 -8.63 5.63
CA SER A 69 -9.07 -8.42 5.73
C SER A 69 -9.52 -7.00 6.12
N THR A 70 -8.68 -5.98 5.95
CA THR A 70 -9.05 -4.59 6.25
C THR A 70 -8.77 -3.66 5.06
N PRO A 71 -9.60 -2.62 4.86
CA PRO A 71 -9.43 -1.68 3.75
C PRO A 71 -8.30 -0.67 3.99
N PHE A 72 -7.78 -0.53 5.20
CA PHE A 72 -6.75 0.49 5.48
C PHE A 72 -5.37 0.11 4.96
N CYS A 73 -5.12 -1.17 4.67
CA CYS A 73 -3.88 -1.64 4.07
C CYS A 73 -4.16 -2.70 3.00
N MET A 74 -3.75 -2.41 1.76
CA MET A 74 -3.88 -3.35 0.64
C MET A 74 -2.73 -4.38 0.57
N GLY A 75 -1.75 -4.31 1.47
CA GLY A 75 -0.62 -5.23 1.53
C GLY A 75 -1.01 -6.53 2.26
N GLY A 76 -1.68 -7.47 1.59
CA GLY A 76 -2.06 -8.75 2.19
C GLY A 76 -0.99 -9.85 2.15
N VAL A 77 -0.02 -9.74 1.23
CA VAL A 77 1.09 -10.69 1.10
C VAL A 77 2.36 -9.91 0.74
N MET A 78 3.08 -9.44 1.76
CA MET A 78 4.19 -8.50 1.55
C MET A 78 5.32 -9.05 0.69
N ASN A 79 5.59 -10.35 0.76
CA ASN A 79 6.68 -10.98 0.01
C ASN A 79 6.52 -10.82 -1.51
N VAL A 80 5.28 -10.78 -2.02
CA VAL A 80 5.01 -10.60 -3.45
C VAL A 80 5.34 -9.17 -3.88
N GLU A 81 4.86 -8.18 -3.12
CA GLU A 81 5.14 -6.77 -3.39
C GLU A 81 6.65 -6.47 -3.24
N ALA A 82 7.29 -7.02 -2.22
CA ALA A 82 8.73 -6.88 -2.01
C ALA A 82 9.55 -7.50 -3.14
N ALA A 83 9.13 -8.66 -3.68
CA ALA A 83 9.80 -9.27 -4.83
C ALA A 83 9.68 -8.40 -6.09
N ILE A 84 8.53 -7.77 -6.31
CA ILE A 84 8.33 -6.81 -7.41
C ILE A 84 9.25 -5.60 -7.19
N LEU A 85 9.23 -4.99 -6.00
CA LEU A 85 10.07 -3.84 -5.68
C LEU A 85 11.55 -4.17 -5.83
N ALA A 86 12.00 -5.32 -5.35
CA ALA A 86 13.39 -5.77 -5.50
C ALA A 86 13.82 -5.88 -6.98
N ARG A 87 12.86 -6.09 -7.90
CA ARG A 87 13.11 -6.11 -9.33
C ARG A 87 13.15 -4.72 -9.96
N ILE A 88 12.35 -3.77 -9.48
CA ILE A 88 12.15 -2.47 -10.15
C ILE A 88 12.94 -1.32 -9.52
N THR A 89 13.35 -1.42 -8.24
CA THR A 89 14.21 -0.44 -7.56
C THR A 89 15.69 -0.75 -7.78
N GLN A 90 16.56 0.25 -7.70
CA GLN A 90 18.01 0.10 -7.95
C GLN A 90 18.89 0.19 -6.69
N ARG A 91 18.44 0.91 -5.65
CA ARG A 91 19.27 1.30 -4.50
C ARG A 91 18.55 1.13 -3.16
N ALA A 92 17.27 1.50 -3.09
CA ALA A 92 16.48 1.57 -1.87
C ALA A 92 16.45 0.20 -1.18
N LYS A 93 16.58 0.21 0.16
CA LYS A 93 16.45 -1.01 0.96
C LYS A 93 14.98 -1.28 1.23
N ILE A 94 14.54 -2.50 0.95
CA ILE A 94 13.17 -2.92 1.21
C ILE A 94 13.12 -3.47 2.63
N VAL A 95 12.23 -2.90 3.44
CA VAL A 95 11.99 -3.30 4.82
C VAL A 95 10.58 -3.82 4.93
N LEU A 96 10.44 -5.05 5.42
CA LEU A 96 9.16 -5.62 5.81
C LEU A 96 8.93 -5.27 7.28
N LEU A 97 7.96 -4.40 7.55
CA LEU A 97 7.60 -3.86 8.84
C LEU A 97 6.20 -4.37 9.21
N GLY A 98 6.15 -5.60 9.70
CA GLY A 98 4.92 -6.32 10.04
C GLY A 98 5.19 -7.80 10.15
#